data_AF-A0A537LQ10-F1
#
_entry.id   AF-A0A537LQ10-F1
#
_cell.length_a   1.000
_cell.length_b   1.000
_cell.length_c   1.000
_cell.angle_alpha   90.00
_cell.angle_beta   90.00
_cell.angle_gamma   90.00
#
_symmetry.space_group_name_H-M   'P 1'
#
loop_
_entity.id
_entity.type
_entity.pdbx_description
1 polymer ?
#
loop_
_entity_poly.entity_id
_entity_poly.type
_entity_poly.pdbx_seq_one_letter_code
_entity_poly.pdbx_strand_id
1 'polypeptide(L)'
;MAFDMGFKPLLRLYTLDQPFQQTVIAINTAWAKTHSAIVDSFLRATVAANVFIKNPLNTAAALALIHTHLPIKEANLKQGFLLYRDQFYSVYPFVTVPGIEFILRTRKMEQPATDFYDNSYLQALQDANFAATLAKSP
;
A
#
# COMPACT_ATOMS: atom_id res chain seq x y z
N MET A 1 23.78 -7.56 -9.65
CA MET A 1 25.15 -7.89 -9.18
C MET A 1 25.14 -9.06 -8.20
N ALA A 2 24.62 -8.98 -6.97
CA ALA A 2 24.66 -10.14 -6.06
C ALA A 2 23.88 -11.38 -6.56
N PHE A 3 22.64 -11.22 -7.04
CA PHE A 3 21.86 -12.35 -7.56
C PHE A 3 22.42 -12.94 -8.86
N ASP A 4 22.98 -12.10 -9.74
CA ASP A 4 23.62 -12.53 -10.99
C ASP A 4 24.91 -13.35 -10.74
N MET A 5 25.52 -13.18 -9.56
CA MET A 5 26.66 -13.96 -9.08
C MET A 5 26.24 -15.25 -8.36
N GLY A 6 24.95 -15.59 -8.36
CA GLY A 6 24.42 -16.81 -7.75
C GLY A 6 24.18 -16.74 -6.24
N PHE A 7 24.36 -15.57 -5.61
CA PHE A 7 24.03 -15.41 -4.20
C PHE A 7 22.52 -15.56 -3.99
N LYS A 8 22.15 -16.45 -3.07
CA LYS A 8 20.77 -16.67 -2.63
C LYS A 8 20.51 -15.87 -1.36
N PRO A 9 19.31 -15.29 -1.18
CA PRO A 9 18.98 -14.62 0.06
C PRO A 9 19.00 -15.65 1.18
N LEU A 10 19.78 -15.41 2.24
CA LEU A 10 19.84 -16.25 3.43
C LEU A 10 18.47 -16.35 4.11
N LEU A 11 17.71 -15.25 4.07
CA LEU A 11 16.40 -15.13 4.65
C LEU A 11 15.53 -14.21 3.78
N ARG A 12 14.28 -14.62 3.54
CA ARG A 12 13.29 -13.79 2.85
C ARG A 12 12.44 -13.11 3.90
N LEU A 13 12.74 -11.84 4.20
CA LEU A 13 12.03 -11.12 5.29
C LEU A 13 10.51 -11.04 5.06
N TYR A 14 10.07 -11.05 3.81
CA TYR A 14 8.64 -11.07 3.44
C TYR A 14 7.90 -12.38 3.76
N THR A 15 8.61 -13.47 4.07
CA THR A 15 8.00 -14.74 4.47
C THR A 15 7.89 -14.90 5.98
N LEU A 16 8.31 -13.89 6.75
CA LEU A 16 8.28 -13.91 8.20
C LEU A 16 7.07 -13.14 8.70
N ASP A 17 6.46 -13.64 9.77
CA ASP A 17 5.41 -12.95 10.51
C ASP A 17 6.04 -11.88 11.41
N GLN A 18 6.58 -10.84 10.78
CA GLN A 18 7.12 -9.68 11.47
C GLN A 18 6.14 -8.52 11.32
N PRO A 19 5.83 -7.77 12.40
CA PRO A 19 5.08 -6.54 12.30
C PRO A 19 5.88 -5.56 11.43
N PHE A 20 5.46 -5.39 10.18
CA PHE A 20 6.05 -4.39 9.29
C PHE A 20 5.12 -3.19 9.21
N GLN A 21 5.71 -1.99 9.17
CA GLN A 21 4.96 -0.81 8.78
C GLN A 21 5.09 -0.65 7.27
N GLN A 22 3.97 -0.76 6.57
CA GLN A 22 3.90 -0.49 5.15
C GLN A 22 4.12 1.01 4.87
N THR A 23 4.43 1.36 3.63
CA THR A 23 4.40 2.76 3.18
C THR A 23 2.99 3.32 3.37
N VAL A 24 2.85 4.40 4.13
CA VAL A 24 1.57 5.02 4.46
C VAL A 24 1.39 6.36 3.75
N ILE A 25 0.12 6.72 3.52
CA ILE A 25 -0.27 8.07 3.10
C ILE A 25 -0.36 8.93 4.37
N ALA A 26 0.42 10.00 4.43
CA ALA A 26 0.38 10.95 5.54
C ALA A 26 -0.20 12.28 5.07
N ILE A 27 -0.99 12.92 5.93
CA ILE A 27 -1.59 14.22 5.67
C ILE A 27 -1.61 15.07 6.94
N ASN A 28 -1.52 16.39 6.78
CA ASN A 28 -1.73 17.30 7.90
C ASN A 28 -3.20 17.23 8.35
N THR A 29 -3.42 16.93 9.62
CA THR A 29 -4.77 16.69 10.17
C THR A 29 -5.65 17.93 10.18
N ALA A 30 -5.09 19.11 10.45
CA ALA A 30 -5.84 20.37 10.44
C ALA A 30 -6.28 20.74 9.01
N TRP A 31 -5.42 20.50 8.03
CA TRP A 31 -5.74 20.70 6.62
C TRP A 31 -6.81 19.71 6.15
N ALA A 32 -6.66 18.42 6.48
CA ALA A 32 -7.60 17.37 6.11
C ALA A 32 -9.03 17.67 6.59
N LYS A 33 -9.17 18.20 7.81
CA LYS A 33 -10.47 18.58 8.39
C LYS A 33 -11.15 19.72 7.62
N THR A 34 -10.39 20.69 7.12
CA THR A 34 -10.93 21.83 6.36
C THR A 34 -11.13 21.54 4.88
N HIS A 35 -10.56 20.44 4.37
CA HIS A 35 -10.61 20.06 2.95
C HIS A 35 -11.12 18.61 2.76
N SER A 36 -12.12 18.21 3.53
CA SER A 36 -12.61 16.82 3.60
C SER A 36 -13.04 16.25 2.24
N ALA A 37 -13.63 17.07 1.35
CA ALA A 37 -14.03 16.64 0.02
C ALA A 37 -12.83 16.28 -0.88
N ILE A 38 -11.70 16.97 -0.73
CA ILE A 38 -10.46 16.66 -1.46
C ILE A 38 -9.87 15.36 -0.93
N VAL A 39 -9.87 15.19 0.40
CA VAL A 39 -9.39 13.96 1.05
C VAL A 39 -10.21 12.74 0.59
N ASP A 40 -11.54 12.83 0.60
CA ASP A 40 -12.42 11.77 0.10
C ASP A 40 -12.14 11.45 -1.39
N SER A 41 -12.04 12.47 -2.23
CA SER A 41 -11.75 12.29 -3.67
C SER A 41 -10.39 11.62 -3.90
N PHE A 42 -9.35 12.03 -3.16
CA PHE A 42 -8.02 11.46 -3.22
C PHE A 42 -8.01 9.99 -2.78
N LEU A 43 -8.70 9.66 -1.69
CA LEU A 43 -8.78 8.29 -1.19
C LEU A 43 -9.60 7.39 -2.11
N ARG A 44 -10.68 7.89 -2.72
CA ARG A 44 -11.41 7.16 -3.78
C ARG A 44 -10.54 6.86 -4.99
N ALA A 45 -9.78 7.85 -5.47
CA ALA A 45 -8.84 7.67 -6.57
C ALA A 45 -7.76 6.64 -6.22
N THR A 46 -7.26 6.66 -4.99
CA THR A 46 -6.29 5.68 -4.47
C THR A 46 -6.88 4.26 -4.47
N VAL A 47 -8.09 4.08 -3.93
CA VAL A 47 -8.77 2.77 -3.92
C VAL A 47 -9.02 2.29 -5.36
N ALA A 48 -9.44 3.17 -6.27
CA ALA A 48 -9.64 2.83 -7.67
C ALA A 48 -8.35 2.37 -8.36
N ALA A 49 -7.24 3.08 -8.14
CA ALA A 49 -5.93 2.68 -8.63
C ALA A 49 -5.50 1.32 -8.06
N ASN A 50 -5.78 1.06 -6.78
CA ASN A 50 -5.44 -0.23 -6.17
C ASN A 50 -6.29 -1.38 -6.72
N VAL A 51 -7.58 -1.16 -7.01
CA VAL A 51 -8.43 -2.14 -7.72
C VAL A 51 -7.82 -2.44 -9.09
N PHE A 52 -7.42 -1.41 -9.84
CA PHE A 52 -6.77 -1.57 -11.13
C PHE A 52 -5.48 -2.40 -11.02
N ILE A 53 -4.59 -2.08 -10.09
CA ILE A 53 -3.31 -2.77 -9.88
C ILE A 53 -3.50 -4.23 -9.45
N LYS A 54 -4.50 -4.51 -8.61
CA LYS A 54 -4.80 -5.86 -8.12
C LYS A 54 -5.38 -6.78 -9.19
N ASN A 55 -5.99 -6.23 -10.24
CA ASN A 55 -6.50 -7.03 -11.35
C ASN A 55 -5.33 -7.58 -12.19
N PRO A 56 -5.14 -8.92 -12.28
CA PRO A 56 -4.05 -9.51 -13.04
C PRO A 56 -4.04 -9.12 -14.53
N LEU A 57 -5.21 -8.82 -15.10
CA LEU A 57 -5.35 -8.40 -16.51
C LEU A 57 -4.64 -7.06 -16.79
N ASN A 58 -4.45 -6.23 -15.77
CA ASN A 58 -3.84 -4.92 -15.88
C ASN A 58 -2.32 -4.92 -15.67
N THR A 59 -1.71 -6.09 -15.43
CA THR A 59 -0.28 -6.20 -15.09
C THR A 59 0.63 -5.50 -16.10
N ALA A 60 0.38 -5.67 -17.40
CA ALA A 60 1.22 -5.06 -18.43
C ALA A 60 1.13 -3.52 -18.41
N ALA A 61 -0.08 -2.98 -18.27
CA ALA A 61 -0.30 -1.53 -18.19
C ALA A 61 0.32 -0.93 -16.92
N ALA A 62 0.18 -1.60 -15.78
CA ALA A 62 0.79 -1.17 -14.52
C ALA A 62 2.32 -1.15 -14.60
N LEU A 63 2.94 -2.20 -15.16
CA LEU A 63 4.39 -2.27 -15.33
C LEU A 63 4.93 -1.18 -16.26
N ALA A 64 4.23 -0.92 -17.38
CA ALA A 64 4.60 0.14 -18.31
C ALA A 64 4.65 1.51 -17.63
N LEU A 65 3.66 1.81 -16.78
CA LEU A 65 3.63 3.05 -16.00
C LEU A 65 4.73 3.11 -14.94
N ILE A 66 5.02 2.02 -14.24
CA ILE A 66 6.05 2.05 -13.19
C ILE A 66 7.45 2.20 -13.80
N HIS A 67 7.70 1.56 -14.94
CA HIS A 67 9.00 1.59 -15.61
C HIS A 67 9.42 2.99 -16.09
N THR A 68 8.48 3.93 -16.29
CA THR A 68 8.81 5.33 -16.60
C THR A 68 9.38 6.09 -15.40
N HIS A 69 9.14 5.60 -14.18
CA HIS A 69 9.52 6.28 -12.94
C HIS A 69 10.59 5.52 -12.14
N LEU A 70 10.81 4.24 -12.44
CA LEU A 70 11.81 3.41 -11.78
C LEU A 70 12.71 2.75 -12.84
N PRO A 71 13.99 3.18 -12.97
CA PRO A 71 14.93 2.61 -13.94
C PRO A 71 15.46 1.25 -13.48
N ILE A 72 14.56 0.26 -13.41
CA ILE A 72 14.82 -1.12 -13.00
C ILE A 72 14.65 -2.00 -14.22
N LYS A 73 15.53 -2.99 -14.41
CA LYS A 73 15.38 -3.99 -15.48
C LYS A 73 14.00 -4.64 -15.42
N GLU A 74 13.34 -4.76 -16.58
CA GLU A 74 11.96 -5.23 -16.68
C GLU A 74 11.68 -6.54 -15.93
N ALA A 75 12.57 -7.54 -16.07
CA ALA A 75 12.42 -8.82 -15.38
C ALA A 75 12.37 -8.67 -13.84
N ASN A 76 13.22 -7.80 -13.28
CA ASN A 76 13.27 -7.54 -11.85
C ASN A 76 12.06 -6.70 -11.40
N LEU A 77 11.65 -5.73 -12.22
CA LEU A 77 10.46 -4.93 -11.96
C LEU A 77 9.20 -5.81 -11.94
N LYS A 78 9.05 -6.71 -12.91
CA LYS A 78 7.93 -7.65 -12.98
C LYS A 78 7.89 -8.57 -11.75
N GLN A 79 9.03 -9.16 -11.38
CA GLN A 79 9.09 -10.02 -10.19
C GLN A 79 8.72 -9.26 -8.91
N GLY A 80 9.28 -8.06 -8.72
CA GLY A 80 8.97 -7.21 -7.58
C GLY A 80 7.51 -6.78 -7.54
N PHE A 81 6.97 -6.32 -8.68
CA PHE A 81 5.58 -5.92 -8.83
C PHE A 81 4.62 -7.05 -8.50
N LEU A 82 4.82 -8.25 -9.04
CA LEU A 82 3.96 -9.40 -8.77
C LEU A 82 3.98 -9.78 -7.29
N LEU A 83 5.18 -9.83 -6.68
CA LEU A 83 5.31 -10.08 -5.25
C LEU A 83 4.56 -9.03 -4.41
N TYR A 84 4.74 -7.75 -4.73
CA TYR A 84 4.10 -6.66 -4.00
C TYR A 84 2.59 -6.63 -4.20
N ARG A 85 2.13 -6.80 -5.45
CA ARG A 85 0.71 -6.88 -5.80
C ARG A 85 0.05 -8.02 -5.03
N ASP A 86 0.65 -9.20 -4.99
CA ASP A 86 -0.01 -10.39 -4.46
C ASP A 86 0.06 -10.46 -2.93
N GLN A 87 1.17 -10.05 -2.32
CA GLN A 87 1.39 -10.22 -0.87
C GLN A 87 1.17 -8.95 -0.05
N PHE A 88 1.39 -7.76 -0.62
CA PHE A 88 1.53 -6.53 0.19
C PHE A 88 0.51 -5.46 -0.14
N TYR A 89 0.08 -5.36 -1.40
CA TYR A 89 -0.97 -4.40 -1.75
C TYR A 89 -2.29 -4.80 -1.09
N SER A 90 -2.98 -3.82 -0.51
CA SER A 90 -4.38 -3.92 -0.15
C SER A 90 -5.18 -2.98 -1.05
N VAL A 91 -6.40 -3.38 -1.42
CA VAL A 91 -7.32 -2.50 -2.15
C VAL A 91 -7.64 -1.25 -1.31
N TYR A 92 -7.93 -1.47 -0.03
CA TYR A 92 -8.10 -0.44 0.97
C TYR A 92 -6.81 -0.35 1.80
N PRO A 93 -5.98 0.70 1.62
CA PRO A 93 -4.66 0.80 2.24
C PRO A 93 -4.77 1.25 3.71
N PHE A 94 -5.47 0.47 4.54
CA PHE A 94 -5.57 0.72 5.98
C PHE A 94 -4.21 0.69 6.64
N VAL A 95 -3.98 1.60 7.57
CA VAL A 95 -2.74 1.62 8.34
C VAL A 95 -2.61 0.34 9.18
N THR A 96 -1.41 -0.24 9.21
CA THR A 96 -1.08 -1.44 9.99
C THR A 96 -0.85 -1.07 11.46
N VAL A 97 -1.86 -1.24 12.31
CA VAL A 97 -1.77 -0.93 13.76
C VAL A 97 -0.59 -1.65 14.43
N PRO A 98 -0.35 -2.96 14.21
CA PRO A 98 0.82 -3.63 14.81
C PRO A 98 2.16 -3.02 14.39
N GLY A 99 2.24 -2.48 13.17
CA GLY A 99 3.43 -1.78 12.67
C GLY A 99 3.68 -0.48 13.44
N ILE A 100 2.63 0.34 13.67
CA ILE A 100 2.74 1.55 14.48
C ILE A 100 3.13 1.21 15.92
N GLU A 101 2.46 0.24 16.54
CA GLU A 101 2.77 -0.20 17.90
C GLU A 101 4.22 -0.67 18.03
N PHE A 102 4.72 -1.40 17.03
CA PHE A 102 6.12 -1.81 16.98
C PHE A 102 7.07 -0.61 16.95
N ILE A 103 6.80 0.40 16.12
CA ILE A 103 7.62 1.61 16.07
C ILE A 103 7.57 2.36 17.41
N LEU A 104 6.38 2.59 17.97
CA LEU A 104 6.21 3.30 19.23
C LEU A 104 6.94 2.60 20.38
N ARG A 105 6.81 1.27 20.49
CA ARG A 105 7.54 0.46 21.47
C ARG A 105 9.05 0.56 21.29
N THR A 106 9.53 0.45 20.05
CA THR A 106 10.97 0.54 19.73
C THR A 106 11.53 1.92 20.05
N ARG A 107 10.72 2.96 19.92
CA ARG A 107 11.07 4.35 20.26
C ARG A 107 10.82 4.72 21.72
N LYS A 108 10.29 3.81 22.55
CA LYS A 108 9.89 4.05 23.95
C LYS A 108 8.91 5.21 24.10
N MET A 109 7.94 5.30 23.17
CA MET A 109 6.87 6.29 23.21
C MET A 109 5.63 5.69 23.88
N GLU A 110 5.03 6.41 24.83
CA GLU A 110 3.85 5.96 25.59
C GLU A 110 2.51 6.34 24.94
N GLN A 111 2.54 6.92 23.74
CA GLN A 111 1.34 7.34 23.03
C GLN A 111 0.58 6.14 22.46
N PRO A 112 -0.75 6.16 22.43
CA PRO A 112 -1.53 5.11 21.78
C PRO A 112 -1.38 5.18 20.25
N ALA A 113 -1.37 4.03 19.59
CA ALA A 113 -1.24 3.96 18.13
C ALA A 113 -2.37 4.71 17.39
N THR A 114 -3.55 4.80 18.01
CA THR A 114 -4.74 5.50 17.49
C THR A 114 -4.51 6.99 17.26
N ASP A 115 -3.51 7.60 17.89
CA ASP A 115 -3.20 9.02 17.69
C ASP A 115 -2.51 9.28 16.33
N PHE A 116 -2.07 8.22 15.65
CA PHE A 116 -1.23 8.31 14.44
C PHE A 116 -1.96 7.93 13.16
N TYR A 117 -3.23 7.53 13.22
CA TYR A 117 -3.99 7.17 12.03
C TYR A 117 -5.46 7.52 12.16
N ASP A 118 -6.09 7.76 11.01
CA ASP A 118 -7.54 7.85 10.87
C ASP A 118 -7.95 7.00 9.68
N ASN A 119 -8.59 5.85 9.97
CA ASN A 119 -9.05 4.93 8.96
C ASN A 119 -10.52 5.17 8.58
N SER A 120 -11.21 6.15 9.18
CA SER A 120 -12.65 6.35 9.02
C SER A 120 -13.08 6.54 7.57
N TYR A 121 -12.31 7.32 6.79
CA TYR A 121 -12.56 7.51 5.36
C TYR A 121 -12.47 6.20 4.57
N LEU A 122 -11.42 5.41 4.79
CA LEU A 122 -11.25 4.13 4.11
C LEU A 122 -12.31 3.12 4.53
N GLN A 123 -12.69 3.12 5.82
CA GLN A 123 -13.74 2.27 6.35
C GLN A 123 -15.08 2.58 5.68
N ALA A 124 -15.44 3.87 5.55
CA ALA A 124 -16.66 4.28 4.86
C ALA A 124 -16.69 3.82 3.40
N LEU A 125 -15.56 3.88 2.68
CA LEU A 125 -15.46 3.37 1.31
C LEU A 125 -15.56 1.84 1.24
N GLN A 126 -15.05 1.13 2.25
CA GLN A 126 -15.17 -0.32 2.35
C GLN A 126 -16.60 -0.75 2.64
N ASP A 127 -17.25 -0.11 3.61
CA ASP A 127 -18.63 -0.37 4.01
C ASP A 127 -19.60 -0.10 2.84
N ALA A 128 -19.31 0.92 2.03
CA ALA A 128 -20.05 1.22 0.81
C ALA A 128 -19.77 0.24 -0.37
N ASN A 129 -18.95 -0.80 -0.17
CA ASN A 129 -18.53 -1.74 -1.21
C ASN A 129 -17.93 -1.08 -2.46
N PHE A 130 -17.30 0.10 -2.30
CA PHE A 130 -16.85 0.92 -3.42
C PHE A 130 -15.92 0.17 -4.38
N ALA A 131 -14.94 -0.58 -3.87
CA ALA A 131 -14.03 -1.35 -4.72
C ALA A 131 -14.74 -2.43 -5.56
N ALA A 132 -15.75 -3.10 -5.00
CA ALA A 132 -16.52 -4.11 -5.71
C ALA A 132 -17.39 -3.50 -6.82
N THR A 133 -17.85 -2.26 -6.64
CA THR A 133 -18.56 -1.53 -7.70
C THR A 133 -17.63 -1.20 -8.87
N LEU A 134 -16.39 -0.78 -8.59
CA LEU A 134 -15.40 -0.47 -9.63
C LEU A 134 -14.95 -1.70 -10.41
N ALA A 135 -14.78 -2.85 -9.74
CA ALA A 135 -14.36 -4.08 -10.39
C ALA A 135 -15.41 -4.65 -11.38
N LYS A 136 -16.66 -4.18 -11.30
CA LYS A 136 -17.77 -4.58 -12.18
C LYS A 136 -18.05 -3.55 -13.28
N SER A 137 -17.49 -2.35 -13.17
CA SER A 137 -17.61 -1.33 -14.21
C SER A 137 -16.73 -1.72 -15.40
N PRO A 138 -17.27 -1.75 -16.63
CA PRO A 138 -16.54 -2.18 -17.83
C PRO A 138 -15.31 -1.31 -18.13
#